data_AF-A0A6J6H7F6-F1
#
_entry.id   AF-A0A6J6H7F6-F1
#
_cell.length_a   1.000
_cell.length_b   1.000
_cell.length_c   1.000
_cell.angle_alpha   90.00
_cell.angle_beta   90.00
_cell.angle_gamma   90.00
#
_symmetry.space_group_name_H-M   'P 1'
#
loop_
_entity.id
_entity.type
_entity.pdbx_description
1 polymer ?
#
loop_
_entity_poly.entity_id
_entity_poly.type
_entity_poly.pdbx_seq_one_letter_code
_entity_poly.pdbx_strand_id
1 'polypeptide(L)' 'MASKNILAINIDAQANIVTKAGYAVIGDLHVIVPAISAEIRKRKNL' A
#
# COMPACT_ATOMS: atom_id res chain seq x y z
N MET A 1 20.36 -5.92 1.33
CA MET A 1 19.60 -4.81 1.93
C MET A 1 18.11 -5.12 1.77
N ALA A 2 17.33 -5.08 2.86
CA ALA A 2 15.88 -5.20 2.82
C ALA A 2 15.22 -3.82 2.97
N SER A 3 14.01 -3.65 2.44
CA SER A 3 13.22 -2.44 2.64
C SER A 3 12.93 -2.23 4.13
N LYS A 4 13.04 -0.97 4.60
CA LYS A 4 12.75 -0.62 6.00
C LYS A 4 11.26 -0.76 6.34
N ASN A 5 10.39 -0.41 5.40
CA ASN A 5 8.94 -0.48 5.53
C ASN A 5 8.35 -1.05 4.24
N ILE A 6 7.35 -1.93 4.39
CA ILE A 6 6.64 -2.55 3.27
C ILE A 6 5.13 -2.41 3.52
N LEU A 7 4.43 -1.82 2.54
CA LEU A 7 2.97 -1.76 2.47
C LEU A 7 2.50 -2.67 1.33
N ALA A 8 1.71 -3.68 1.65
CA ALA A 8 1.07 -4.54 0.65
C ALA A 8 -0.35 -4.03 0.33
N ILE A 9 -0.69 -3.96 -0.96
CA ILE A 9 -2.06 -3.72 -1.43
C ILE A 9 -2.45 -4.95 -2.24
N ASN A 10 -3.47 -5.69 -1.79
CA ASN A 10 -3.91 -6.91 -2.46
C ASN A 10 -5.38 -7.19 -2.18
N ILE A 11 -6.11 -7.80 -3.11
CA ILE A 11 -7.48 -8.27 -2.86
C ILE A 11 -7.51 -9.55 -2.00
N ASP A 12 -6.43 -10.34 -2.03
CA ASP A 12 -6.28 -11.56 -1.25
C ASP A 12 -5.50 -11.30 0.04
N ALA A 13 -6.21 -11.39 1.17
CA ALA A 13 -5.63 -11.22 2.51
C ALA A 13 -4.68 -12.35 2.92
N GLN A 14 -4.72 -13.51 2.25
CA GLN A 14 -3.86 -14.66 2.53
C GLN A 14 -2.60 -14.71 1.65
N ALA A 15 -2.45 -13.77 0.72
CA ALA A 15 -1.28 -13.72 -0.16
C ALA A 15 0.02 -13.62 0.65
N ASN A 16 1.05 -14.39 0.27
CA ASN A 16 2.34 -14.46 0.96
C ASN A 16 3.03 -13.09 1.15
N ILE A 17 2.77 -12.12 0.28
CA ILE A 17 3.31 -10.76 0.41
C ILE A 17 2.58 -9.96 1.51
N VAL A 18 1.28 -10.17 1.69
CA VAL A 18 0.46 -9.48 2.70
C VAL A 18 0.90 -9.91 4.10
N THR A 19 1.11 -11.21 4.29
CA THR A 19 1.51 -11.76 5.60
C THR A 19 2.94 -11.37 6.01
N LYS A 20 3.78 -10.95 5.05
CA LYS A 20 5.16 -10.52 5.28
C LYS A 20 5.33 -9.01 5.38
N ALA A 21 4.34 -8.22 4.96
CA ALA A 21 4.42 -6.77 4.98
C ALA A 21 4.15 -6.23 6.38
N GLY A 22 4.78 -5.10 6.73
CA GLY A 22 4.50 -4.39 7.98
C GLY A 22 3.12 -3.72 7.98
N TYR A 23 2.58 -3.44 6.80
CA TYR A 23 1.26 -2.84 6.61
C TYR A 23 0.55 -3.52 5.44
N ALA A 24 -0.78 -3.59 5.51
CA ALA A 24 -1.61 -4.13 4.43
C ALA A 24 -2.89 -3.31 4.24
N VAL A 25 -3.30 -3.15 2.97
CA VAL A 25 -4.64 -2.69 2.59
C VAL A 25 -5.26 -3.75 1.70
N ILE A 26 -6.42 -4.26 2.10
CA ILE A 26 -7.13 -5.27 1.33
C ILE A 26 -8.12 -4.60 0.39
N GLY A 27 -7.89 -4.69 -0.93
CA GLY A 27 -8.76 -4.07 -1.93
C GLY A 27 -8.11 -3.83 -3.30
N ASP A 28 -8.86 -3.19 -4.20
CA ASP A 28 -8.45 -2.93 -5.58
C ASP A 28 -7.31 -1.91 -5.67
N LEU A 29 -6.22 -2.34 -6.30
CA LEU A 29 -5.05 -1.54 -6.58
C LEU A 29 -5.38 -0.23 -7.33
N HIS A 30 -6.30 -0.29 -8.30
CA HIS A 30 -6.64 0.85 -9.16
C HIS A 30 -7.43 1.93 -8.42
N VAL A 31 -8.06 1.59 -7.30
CA VAL A 31 -8.73 2.56 -6.41
C VAL A 31 -7.73 3.11 -5.39
N ILE A 32 -6.94 2.22 -4.79
CA ILE A 32 -6.13 2.55 -3.62
C ILE A 32 -4.87 3.34 -3.99
N VAL A 33 -4.15 2.96 -5.05
CA VAL A 33 -2.88 3.63 -5.41
C VAL A 33 -3.09 5.11 -5.79
N PRO A 34 -4.11 5.47 -6.60
CA PRO A 34 -4.40 6.88 -6.87
C PRO A 34 -4.80 7.66 -5.61
N ALA A 35 -5.60 7.07 -4.72
CA ALA A 35 -6.02 7.72 -3.47
C ALA A 35 -4.83 8.03 -2.54
N ILE A 36 -3.93 7.07 -2.34
CA ILE A 36 -2.68 7.27 -1.59
C ILE A 36 -1.82 8.36 -2.24
N SER A 37 -1.67 8.31 -3.57
CA SER A 37 -0.88 9.29 -4.31
C SER A 37 -1.45 10.71 -4.17
N ALA A 38 -2.77 10.87 -4.24
CA ALA A 38 -3.44 12.14 -4.05
C ALA A 38 -3.22 12.69 -2.63
N GLU A 39 -3.36 11.84 -1.61
CA GLU A 39 -3.14 12.23 -0.22
C GLU A 39 -1.68 12.61 0.05
N ILE A 40 -0.70 11.89 -0.54
CA ILE A 40 0.72 12.26 -0.43
C ILE A 40 0.97 13.65 -1.04
N ARG A 41 0.41 13.94 -2.23
CA ARG A 41 0.56 15.26 -2.85
C ARG A 41 -0.04 16.36 -1.99
N LYS A 42 -1.27 16.16 -1.50
CA LYS A 42 -1.95 17.08 -0.59
C LYS A 42 -1.11 17.37 0.65
N ARG A 43 -0.53 16.35 1.30
CA ARG A 43 0.31 16.54 2.49
C ARG A 43 1.65 17.21 2.22
N LYS A 44 2.20 17.00 1.02
CA LYS A 44 3.44 17.64 0.58
C LYS A 44 3.21 19.02 -0.04
N ASN A 45 1.95 19.48 -0.10
CA ASN A 45 1.56 20.73 -0.75
C ASN A 45 2.05 20.81 -2.21
N LEU A 46 2.04 19.66 -2.89
CA LEU A 46 2.43 19.46 -4.30
C LEU A 46 1.22 19.53 -5.24
#